data_AF-A0A914QV20-F1
#
_entry.id   AF-A0A914QV20-F1
#
_cell.length_a   1.000
_cell.length_b   1.000
_cell.length_c   1.000
_cell.angle_alpha   90.00
_cell.angle_beta   90.00
_cell.angle_gamma   90.00
#
_symmetry.space_group_name_H-M   'P 1'
#
loop_
_entity.id
_entity.type
_entity.pdbx_description
1 polymer ?
#
loop_
_entity_poly.entity_id
_entity_poly.type
_entity_poly.pdbx_seq_one_letter_code
_entity_poly.pdbx_strand_id
1 'polypeptide(L)'
;MRRAYSPDAIQGFQFCNVEEYFNCVVPVLKWGYDDGGFSNYKCMANCDEIDYTAWQDMNELPNNIFPKLIDTVDEEDEEEVDDEENIDDELSIDELGREEHFKCEDNQLLEDQQVSRIKREAHRAYEKQTRYQEDILLRTKRLITRMKQTAEQISATQWGWHNDNFTGVYERLMNYSECYANMSTTHNDIFNAITNKAIRGEERRAKMLVHILSKEKQIYPPPEDEFRTISDVKHVYGGDEVEALTKKLSFIEEYIHQLHRIYDEDSYNERLSRSLERMSRILHLTDQYDEGKLQRKAWAEKMQARNMRHFFEEDFYEGWYNIITKDLDITIGKTIADLEEKLEALRNLTINDNGLEIGAVLLFGDTQSNHSKLFNEFLDDMLECTFGDVKNHSAEMSKTFKKVMHDFQSAYTILFKKELPDYLENFEFGGKFIKENFAQVNVFLHKMNVEHWRQDATYSIWSLFCDVGGALGLFLGASLLTIIELIYLCCQYGVTHNKWWSIGHSW
;
A
#
# COMPACT_ATOMS: atom_id res chain seq x y z
N MET A 1 43.74 -5.41 21.25
CA MET A 1 44.56 -4.57 22.16
C MET A 1 44.00 -4.50 23.58
N ARG A 2 44.35 -5.45 24.44
CA ARG A 2 44.29 -5.28 25.90
C ARG A 2 45.54 -5.94 26.46
N ARG A 3 46.31 -5.14 27.22
CA ARG A 3 47.57 -5.44 27.94
C ARG A 3 48.87 -5.12 27.19
N ALA A 4 49.26 -3.86 27.25
CA ALA A 4 50.67 -3.46 27.42
C ALA A 4 50.78 -1.99 27.83
N TYR A 5 50.06 -1.56 28.87
CA TYR A 5 50.40 -0.35 29.61
C TYR A 5 49.77 -0.42 31.00
N SER A 6 50.57 -0.80 32.00
CA SER A 6 50.24 -0.59 33.41
C SER A 6 51.00 0.67 33.86
N PRO A 7 50.32 1.74 34.31
CA PRO A 7 51.00 2.98 34.70
C PRO A 7 51.72 2.88 36.06
N ASP A 8 51.61 1.75 36.76
CA ASP A 8 52.06 1.58 38.15
C ASP A 8 53.29 0.65 38.30
N ALA A 9 54.16 0.59 37.29
CA ALA A 9 55.36 -0.28 37.33
C ALA A 9 56.60 0.35 38.00
N ILE A 10 56.47 1.50 38.68
CA ILE A 10 57.61 2.20 39.29
C ILE A 10 57.37 2.47 40.78
N GLN A 11 57.03 1.44 41.54
CA GLN A 11 57.21 1.45 43.00
C GLN A 11 57.62 0.05 43.47
N GLY A 12 58.91 -0.28 43.35
CA GLY A 12 59.39 -1.56 43.90
C GLY A 12 60.77 -2.05 43.49
N PHE A 13 61.49 -1.38 42.59
CA PHE A 13 62.87 -1.79 42.28
C PHE A 13 63.86 -0.88 43.01
N GLN A 14 64.49 -1.43 44.05
CA GLN A 14 65.70 -0.84 44.62
C GLN A 14 66.80 -0.88 43.55
N PHE A 15 67.55 0.22 43.41
CA PHE A 15 68.74 0.25 42.57
C PHE A 15 69.72 -0.83 43.04
N CYS A 16 69.93 -1.86 42.21
CA CYS A 16 70.93 -2.88 42.49
C CYS A 16 72.33 -2.28 42.38
N ASN A 17 73.19 -2.63 43.34
CA ASN A 17 74.62 -2.37 43.19
C ASN A 17 75.22 -3.34 42.14
N VAL A 18 76.43 -3.03 41.67
CA VAL A 18 77.11 -3.81 40.62
C VAL A 18 77.26 -5.29 41.02
N GLU A 19 77.47 -5.57 42.31
CA GLU A 19 77.64 -6.92 42.82
C GLU A 19 76.34 -7.73 42.81
N GLU A 20 75.20 -7.11 43.14
CA GLU A 20 73.86 -7.72 43.04
C GLU A 20 73.46 -8.00 41.59
N TYR A 21 73.84 -7.12 40.65
CA TYR A 21 73.62 -7.35 39.22
C TYR A 21 74.41 -8.58 38.72
N PHE A 22 75.70 -8.67 39.03
CA PHE A 22 76.51 -9.81 38.64
C PHE A 22 76.09 -11.12 39.33
N ASN A 23 75.65 -11.07 40.59
CA ASN A 23 75.13 -12.25 41.27
C ASN A 23 73.83 -12.80 40.65
N CYS A 24 73.05 -11.95 39.97
CA CYS A 24 71.84 -12.36 39.26
C CYS A 24 72.15 -12.89 37.85
N VAL A 25 73.12 -12.28 37.17
CA VAL A 25 73.47 -12.60 35.77
C VAL A 25 74.40 -13.81 35.65
N VAL A 26 75.32 -14.01 36.60
CA VAL A 26 76.31 -15.11 36.57
C VAL A 26 75.68 -16.51 36.60
N PRO A 27 74.63 -16.80 37.40
CA PRO A 27 73.92 -18.08 37.34
C PRO A 27 73.23 -18.33 36.01
N VAL A 28 72.66 -17.29 35.40
CA VAL A 28 71.95 -17.36 34.10
C VAL A 28 72.94 -17.57 32.95
N LEU A 29 74.08 -16.90 32.99
CA LEU A 29 75.18 -17.13 32.05
C LEU A 29 75.74 -18.54 32.17
N LYS A 30 75.98 -19.04 33.39
CA LYS A 30 76.43 -20.42 33.61
C LYS A 30 75.41 -21.44 33.11
N TRP A 31 74.14 -21.23 33.41
CA TRP A 31 73.05 -22.07 32.90
C TRP A 31 73.03 -22.13 31.37
N GLY A 32 73.18 -20.98 30.69
CA GLY A 32 73.13 -20.96 29.23
C GLY A 32 74.41 -21.44 28.53
N TYR A 33 75.58 -21.43 29.19
CA TYR A 33 76.84 -22.00 28.68
C TYR A 33 76.97 -23.51 28.93
N ASP A 34 76.55 -24.01 30.10
CA ASP A 34 76.77 -25.40 30.53
C ASP A 34 75.66 -26.37 30.05
N ASP A 35 74.39 -25.93 29.98
CA ASP A 35 73.24 -26.79 29.62
C ASP A 35 72.75 -26.61 28.15
N GLY A 36 73.55 -25.97 27.29
CA GLY A 36 73.18 -25.74 25.88
C GLY A 36 71.99 -24.78 25.70
N GLY A 37 71.71 -23.93 26.69
CA GLY A 37 70.54 -23.06 26.72
C GLY A 37 70.56 -21.91 25.72
N PHE A 38 71.71 -21.28 25.45
CA PHE A 38 71.76 -20.13 24.53
C PHE A 38 71.67 -20.49 23.04
N SER A 39 71.98 -21.72 22.64
CA SER A 39 71.83 -22.17 21.25
C SER A 39 70.38 -22.49 20.87
N ASN A 40 69.51 -22.75 21.86
CA ASN A 40 68.08 -22.99 21.66
C ASN A 40 67.22 -21.72 21.75
N TYR A 41 67.74 -20.63 22.34
CA TYR A 41 67.13 -19.31 22.20
C TYR A 41 67.59 -18.68 20.88
N LYS A 42 66.95 -19.09 19.78
CA LYS A 42 66.87 -18.22 18.61
C LYS A 42 66.16 -16.96 19.08
N CYS A 43 66.86 -15.84 19.23
CA CYS A 43 66.16 -14.55 19.25
C CYS A 43 65.21 -14.57 18.05
N MET A 44 63.92 -14.36 18.29
CA MET A 44 62.95 -14.23 17.20
C MET A 44 63.55 -13.22 16.22
N ALA A 45 63.56 -13.57 14.93
CA ALA A 45 64.06 -12.69 13.88
C ALA A 45 63.40 -11.31 14.03
N ASN A 46 64.11 -10.26 13.65
CA ASN A 46 63.57 -8.90 13.65
C ASN A 46 62.15 -8.92 13.04
N CYS A 47 61.14 -8.71 13.86
CA CYS A 47 59.78 -8.51 13.37
C CYS A 47 59.74 -7.08 12.81
N ASP A 48 59.54 -6.99 11.51
CA ASP A 48 59.12 -5.78 10.82
C ASP A 48 57.59 -5.87 10.68
N GLU A 49 56.86 -5.04 11.43
CA GLU A 49 55.41 -4.94 11.31
C GLU A 49 55.06 -3.63 10.60
N ILE A 50 54.30 -3.77 9.51
CA ILE A 50 53.81 -2.64 8.73
C ILE A 50 52.33 -2.49 9.05
N ASP A 51 51.97 -1.42 9.75
CA ASP A 51 50.58 -1.15 10.10
C ASP A 51 49.98 -0.11 9.15
N TYR A 52 48.76 -0.38 8.70
CA TYR A 52 48.01 0.50 7.80
C TYR A 52 46.82 1.08 8.56
N THR A 53 46.82 2.40 8.78
CA THR A 53 45.67 3.08 9.40
C THR A 53 44.53 3.24 8.39
N ALA A 54 43.64 2.24 8.35
CA ALA A 54 42.41 2.29 7.55
C ALA A 54 41.29 3.01 8.33
N TRP A 55 40.46 3.76 7.61
CA TRP A 55 39.19 4.28 8.13
C TRP A 55 38.05 3.50 7.49
N GLN A 56 37.00 3.23 8.29
CA GLN A 56 35.77 2.64 7.81
C GLN A 56 34.73 3.75 7.65
N ASP A 57 34.31 4.01 6.41
CA ASP A 57 33.16 4.86 6.14
C ASP A 57 31.94 3.98 5.85
N MET A 58 30.86 4.22 6.59
CA MET A 58 29.64 3.42 6.51
C MET A 58 28.58 4.26 5.79
N ASN A 59 28.49 4.11 4.47
CA ASN A 59 27.57 4.87 3.65
C ASN A 59 26.31 4.06 3.32
N GLU A 60 25.16 4.72 3.36
CA GLU A 60 23.91 4.14 2.85
C GLU A 60 24.10 3.80 1.37
N LEU A 61 23.75 2.57 0.97
CA LEU A 61 23.95 2.10 -0.39
C LEU A 61 23.09 2.95 -1.33
N PRO A 62 23.66 3.64 -2.34
CA PRO A 62 22.89 4.49 -3.23
C PRO A 62 21.82 3.69 -3.97
N ASN A 63 20.57 4.17 -3.98
CA ASN A 63 19.43 3.52 -4.64
C ASN A 63 19.65 3.24 -6.14
N ASN A 64 20.65 3.86 -6.76
CA ASN A 64 20.92 3.81 -8.19
C ASN A 64 21.87 2.67 -8.61
N ILE A 65 22.43 1.88 -7.67
CA ILE A 65 23.40 0.82 -7.98
C ILE A 65 22.72 -0.52 -8.32
N PHE A 66 21.48 -0.73 -7.90
CA PHE A 66 20.75 -1.92 -8.30
C PHE A 66 20.32 -1.78 -9.77
N PRO A 67 20.64 -2.74 -10.65
CA PRO A 67 19.95 -2.82 -11.93
C PRO A 67 18.45 -2.90 -11.59
N LYS A 68 17.63 -2.14 -12.32
CA LYS A 68 16.17 -2.32 -12.25
C LYS A 68 15.93 -3.78 -12.59
N LEU A 69 15.65 -4.61 -11.59
CA LEU A 69 15.25 -5.98 -11.84
C LEU A 69 13.93 -5.86 -12.62
N ILE A 70 13.99 -6.25 -13.88
CA ILE A 70 13.16 -5.86 -15.03
C ILE A 70 13.76 -4.65 -15.76
N ASP A 71 14.64 -4.96 -16.71
CA ASP A 71 14.85 -4.09 -17.87
C ASP A 71 13.47 -3.84 -18.48
N THR A 72 13.04 -2.59 -18.39
CA THR A 72 12.10 -2.00 -19.34
C THR A 72 12.79 -2.00 -20.68
N VAL A 73 12.80 -3.15 -21.36
CA VAL A 73 13.06 -3.17 -22.79
C VAL A 73 11.79 -2.59 -23.41
N ASP A 74 11.83 -1.28 -23.65
CA ASP A 74 11.01 -0.67 -24.68
C ASP A 74 11.37 -1.44 -25.96
N GLU A 75 10.43 -2.24 -26.49
CA GLU A 75 10.56 -2.86 -27.80
C GLU A 75 10.62 -1.75 -28.85
N GLU A 76 11.82 -1.26 -29.13
CA GLU A 76 12.16 -0.68 -30.42
C GLU A 76 13.11 -1.68 -31.10
N ASP A 77 12.57 -2.34 -32.12
CA ASP A 77 13.25 -3.26 -33.02
C ASP A 77 14.47 -2.61 -33.67
N GLU A 78 15.72 -3.04 -33.39
CA GLU A 78 16.83 -2.98 -34.35
C GLU A 78 17.81 -4.14 -34.14
N GLU A 79 17.67 -5.12 -35.04
CA GLU A 79 18.66 -5.96 -35.75
C GLU A 79 19.92 -6.54 -35.05
N GLU A 80 20.10 -7.84 -35.34
CA GLU A 80 21.23 -8.73 -35.08
C GLU A 80 22.61 -8.13 -35.42
N VAL A 81 23.58 -8.30 -34.51
CA VAL A 81 24.99 -8.52 -34.87
C VAL A 81 25.57 -9.57 -33.92
N ASP A 82 25.76 -10.79 -34.44
CA ASP A 82 26.70 -11.78 -33.93
C ASP A 82 28.09 -11.14 -33.84
N ASP A 83 28.81 -11.36 -32.74
CA ASP A 83 30.26 -11.57 -32.77
C ASP A 83 30.70 -12.36 -31.53
N GLU A 84 31.08 -13.62 -31.77
CA GLU A 84 31.92 -14.42 -30.90
C GLU A 84 33.31 -13.79 -30.80
N GLU A 85 33.74 -13.34 -29.62
CA GLU A 85 35.18 -13.30 -29.31
C GLU A 85 35.47 -13.82 -27.90
N ASN A 86 36.16 -14.98 -27.88
CA ASN A 86 36.94 -15.48 -26.76
C ASN A 86 37.97 -14.44 -26.31
N ILE A 87 38.02 -14.13 -25.02
CA ILE A 87 39.23 -13.63 -24.37
C ILE A 87 39.44 -14.43 -23.09
N ASP A 88 40.14 -15.55 -23.26
CA ASP A 88 41.08 -16.04 -22.25
C ASP A 88 42.13 -14.95 -22.05
N ASP A 89 42.29 -14.45 -20.83
CA ASP A 89 43.56 -13.88 -20.35
C ASP A 89 43.52 -13.80 -18.82
N GLU A 90 43.74 -14.95 -18.21
CA GLU A 90 44.20 -15.08 -16.83
C GLU A 90 45.67 -14.64 -16.77
N LEU A 91 45.89 -13.35 -16.48
CA LEU A 91 47.23 -12.81 -16.25
C LEU A 91 47.75 -13.25 -14.88
N SER A 92 48.55 -14.31 -14.91
CA SER A 92 49.49 -14.70 -13.86
C SER A 92 50.49 -13.57 -13.58
N ILE A 93 50.35 -12.90 -12.43
CA ILE A 93 51.41 -12.06 -11.86
C ILE A 93 52.24 -12.96 -10.94
N ASP A 94 53.13 -13.74 -11.56
CA ASP A 94 54.16 -14.50 -10.87
C ASP A 94 55.50 -14.10 -11.51
N GLU A 95 56.21 -13.17 -10.86
CA GLU A 95 57.67 -12.98 -10.86
C GLU A 95 58.03 -11.55 -10.45
N LEU A 96 58.08 -11.30 -9.14
CA LEU A 96 58.92 -10.25 -8.57
C LEU A 96 59.58 -10.79 -7.31
N GLY A 97 60.91 -10.78 -7.35
CA GLY A 97 61.90 -11.28 -6.40
C GLY A 97 61.44 -11.60 -4.97
N ARG A 98 61.75 -12.82 -4.55
CA ARG A 98 61.76 -13.29 -3.16
C ARG A 98 62.57 -12.33 -2.26
N GLU A 99 61.86 -11.52 -1.49
CA GLU A 99 62.18 -11.29 -0.09
C GLU A 99 61.10 -12.01 0.72
N GLU A 100 61.47 -13.07 1.44
CA GLU A 100 60.56 -13.82 2.32
C GLU A 100 60.16 -12.93 3.50
N HIS A 101 59.17 -12.07 3.30
CA HIS A 101 58.48 -11.39 4.39
C HIS A 101 57.50 -12.39 5.02
N PHE A 102 57.80 -12.81 6.25
CA PHE A 102 56.84 -13.53 7.08
C PHE A 102 55.69 -12.58 7.42
N LYS A 103 54.53 -12.80 6.79
CA LYS A 103 53.27 -12.16 7.20
C LYS A 103 52.83 -12.79 8.52
N CYS A 104 52.77 -12.00 9.59
CA CYS A 104 52.02 -12.39 10.78
C CYS A 104 50.54 -12.53 10.40
N GLU A 105 49.90 -13.63 10.81
CA GLU A 105 48.47 -13.85 10.63
C GLU A 105 47.68 -12.69 11.25
N ASP A 106 46.88 -11.99 10.43
CA ASP A 106 45.49 -11.59 10.71
C ASP A 106 44.94 -10.60 9.67
N ASN A 107 45.09 -10.90 8.38
CA ASN A 107 44.06 -10.49 7.41
C ASN A 107 43.03 -11.62 7.39
N GLN A 108 42.11 -11.64 8.36
CA GLN A 108 40.97 -12.57 8.33
C GLN A 108 40.06 -12.19 7.16
N LEU A 109 40.38 -12.72 5.97
CA LEU A 109 39.39 -12.98 4.94
C LEU A 109 38.26 -13.78 5.60
N LEU A 110 37.00 -13.45 5.27
CA LEU A 110 35.86 -14.24 5.73
C LEU A 110 36.13 -15.71 5.41
N GLU A 111 36.02 -16.59 6.40
CA GLU A 111 36.22 -18.02 6.18
C GLU A 111 35.23 -18.51 5.10
N ASP A 112 35.61 -19.50 4.29
CA ASP A 112 34.73 -20.05 3.24
C ASP A 112 33.35 -20.48 3.80
N GLN A 113 33.32 -20.92 5.06
CA GLN A 113 32.08 -21.22 5.77
C GLN A 113 31.20 -19.98 6.01
N GLN A 114 31.79 -18.84 6.35
CA GLN A 114 31.09 -17.57 6.52
C GLN A 114 30.55 -17.05 5.18
N VAL A 115 31.36 -17.10 4.11
CA VAL A 115 30.95 -16.69 2.76
C VAL A 115 29.80 -17.58 2.25
N SER A 116 29.91 -18.89 2.43
CA SER A 116 28.85 -19.85 2.08
C SER A 116 27.55 -19.59 2.85
N ARG A 117 27.66 -19.26 4.15
CA ARG A 117 26.51 -18.88 4.97
C ARG A 117 25.83 -17.61 4.46
N ILE A 118 26.59 -16.56 4.14
CA ILE A 118 26.07 -15.30 3.60
C ILE A 118 25.36 -15.53 2.26
N LYS A 119 25.98 -16.26 1.33
CA LYS A 119 25.36 -16.62 0.04
C LYS A 119 24.04 -17.36 0.24
N ARG A 120 23.98 -18.31 1.18
CA ARG A 120 22.75 -19.05 1.50
C ARG A 120 21.67 -18.17 2.11
N GLU A 121 22.03 -17.25 3.00
CA GLU A 121 21.07 -16.31 3.60
C GLU A 121 20.52 -15.33 2.57
N ALA A 122 21.37 -14.79 1.68
CA ALA A 122 20.96 -13.96 0.55
C ALA A 122 20.02 -14.71 -0.42
N HIS A 123 20.34 -15.96 -0.76
CA HIS A 123 19.48 -16.78 -1.62
C HIS A 123 18.11 -17.05 -0.98
N ARG A 124 18.06 -17.34 0.32
CA ARG A 124 16.79 -17.49 1.06
C ARG A 124 15.97 -16.20 1.10
N ALA A 125 16.62 -15.04 1.21
CA ALA A 125 15.94 -13.75 1.17
C ALA A 125 15.32 -13.50 -0.21
N TYR A 126 16.06 -13.81 -1.28
CA TYR A 126 15.57 -13.73 -2.65
C TYR A 126 14.36 -14.67 -2.88
N GLU A 127 14.46 -15.95 -2.50
CA GLU A 127 13.36 -16.91 -2.64
C GLU A 127 12.09 -16.46 -1.90
N LYS A 128 12.22 -15.93 -0.67
CA LYS A 128 11.08 -15.41 0.09
C LYS A 128 10.39 -14.26 -0.64
N GLN A 129 11.16 -13.37 -1.24
CA GLN A 129 10.63 -12.22 -1.98
C GLN A 129 9.92 -12.66 -3.26
N THR A 130 10.50 -13.61 -4.01
CA THR A 130 9.85 -14.18 -5.21
C THR A 130 8.51 -14.81 -4.87
N ARG A 131 8.44 -15.61 -3.79
CA ARG A 131 7.17 -16.19 -3.30
C ARG A 131 6.15 -15.13 -2.92
N TYR A 132 6.59 -14.07 -2.25
CA TYR A 132 5.71 -12.96 -1.88
C TYR A 132 5.11 -12.29 -3.13
N GLN A 133 5.91 -12.05 -4.17
CA GLN A 133 5.42 -11.47 -5.43
C GLN A 133 4.44 -12.39 -6.16
N GLU A 134 4.68 -13.70 -6.18
CA GLU A 134 3.77 -14.72 -6.72
C GLU A 134 2.44 -14.75 -5.95
N ASP A 135 2.49 -14.72 -4.61
CA ASP A 135 1.30 -14.72 -3.76
C ASP A 135 0.43 -13.49 -4.00
N ILE A 136 1.03 -12.30 -4.11
CA ILE A 136 0.29 -11.09 -4.47
C ILE A 136 -0.31 -11.25 -5.87
N LEU A 137 0.44 -11.80 -6.85
CA LEU A 137 -0.06 -11.98 -8.22
C LEU A 137 -1.32 -12.85 -8.25
N LEU A 138 -1.27 -14.01 -7.60
CA LEU A 138 -2.41 -14.92 -7.51
C LEU A 138 -3.59 -14.27 -6.80
N ARG A 139 -3.33 -13.50 -5.75
CA ARG A 139 -4.37 -12.77 -5.01
C ARG A 139 -5.01 -11.67 -5.85
N THR A 140 -4.22 -10.83 -6.52
CA THR A 140 -4.72 -9.79 -7.43
C THR A 140 -5.57 -10.40 -8.53
N LYS A 141 -5.13 -11.51 -9.14
CA LYS A 141 -5.89 -12.22 -10.17
C LYS A 141 -7.25 -12.70 -9.65
N ARG A 142 -7.30 -13.32 -8.47
CA ARG A 142 -8.57 -13.75 -7.84
C ARG A 142 -9.51 -12.57 -7.58
N LEU A 143 -8.97 -11.44 -7.13
CA LEU A 143 -9.77 -10.25 -6.83
C LEU A 143 -10.31 -9.57 -8.09
N ILE A 144 -9.52 -9.54 -9.16
CA ILE A 144 -9.96 -9.11 -10.49
C ILE A 144 -11.10 -10.01 -10.99
N THR A 145 -10.93 -11.34 -10.93
CA THR A 145 -11.98 -12.27 -11.31
C THR A 145 -13.26 -12.03 -10.51
N ARG A 146 -13.14 -11.79 -9.20
CA ARG A 146 -14.29 -11.45 -8.35
C ARG A 146 -14.97 -10.15 -8.76
N MET A 147 -14.20 -9.11 -9.11
CA MET A 147 -14.74 -7.82 -9.57
C MET A 147 -15.47 -7.95 -10.91
N LYS A 148 -14.93 -8.75 -11.84
CA LYS A 148 -15.58 -9.02 -13.13
C LYS A 148 -16.89 -9.79 -12.95
N GLN A 149 -16.89 -10.81 -12.09
CA GLN A 149 -18.11 -11.58 -11.78
C GLN A 149 -19.20 -10.71 -11.17
N THR A 150 -18.87 -9.79 -10.25
CA THR A 150 -19.88 -8.88 -9.68
C THR A 150 -20.36 -7.85 -10.70
N ALA A 151 -19.50 -7.38 -11.61
CA ALA A 151 -19.89 -6.53 -12.73
C ALA A 151 -20.84 -7.24 -13.72
N GLU A 152 -20.57 -8.51 -14.03
CA GLU A 152 -21.44 -9.36 -14.84
C GLU A 152 -22.79 -9.60 -14.16
N GLN A 153 -22.81 -9.83 -12.84
CA GLN A 153 -24.05 -9.97 -12.06
C GLN A 153 -24.92 -8.70 -12.11
N ILE A 154 -24.31 -7.51 -12.07
CA ILE A 154 -25.03 -6.24 -12.26
C ILE A 154 -25.71 -6.21 -13.64
N SER A 155 -24.96 -6.57 -14.68
CA SER A 155 -25.50 -6.60 -16.06
C SER A 155 -26.59 -7.66 -16.23
N ALA A 156 -26.41 -8.84 -15.64
CA ALA A 156 -27.38 -9.93 -15.69
C ALA A 156 -28.71 -9.59 -15.00
N THR A 157 -28.65 -8.79 -13.93
CA THR A 157 -29.84 -8.29 -13.23
C THR A 157 -30.47 -7.05 -13.88
N GLN A 158 -29.95 -6.62 -15.04
CA GLN A 158 -30.38 -5.43 -15.79
C GLN A 158 -30.21 -4.11 -15.01
N TRP A 159 -29.35 -4.10 -13.98
CA TRP A 159 -29.00 -2.90 -13.22
C TRP A 159 -27.73 -2.26 -13.77
N GLY A 160 -27.37 -2.53 -15.02
CA GLY A 160 -26.15 -2.05 -15.64
C GLY A 160 -26.07 -0.53 -15.74
N TRP A 161 -24.97 -0.07 -16.32
CA TRP A 161 -24.65 1.34 -16.52
C TRP A 161 -24.73 1.75 -17.99
N HIS A 162 -25.16 0.85 -18.88
CA HIS A 162 -25.44 1.13 -20.28
C HIS A 162 -26.95 1.09 -20.52
N ASN A 163 -27.41 1.84 -21.51
CA ASN A 163 -28.82 1.80 -21.91
C ASN A 163 -29.26 0.39 -22.35
N ASP A 164 -28.34 -0.43 -22.87
CA ASP A 164 -28.63 -1.78 -23.36
C ASP A 164 -28.78 -2.81 -22.23
N ASN A 165 -28.25 -2.53 -21.04
CA ASN A 165 -28.25 -3.45 -19.89
C ASN A 165 -28.83 -2.82 -18.62
N PHE A 166 -29.51 -1.68 -18.77
CA PHE A 166 -30.22 -0.97 -17.72
C PHE A 166 -31.69 -0.86 -18.09
N THR A 167 -32.56 -1.41 -17.25
CA THR A 167 -34.00 -1.17 -17.32
C THR A 167 -34.43 -0.35 -16.12
N GLY A 168 -35.14 0.76 -16.36
CA GLY A 168 -35.56 1.70 -15.32
C GLY A 168 -36.54 1.09 -14.32
N VAL A 169 -36.71 1.75 -13.16
CA VAL A 169 -37.63 1.28 -12.11
C VAL A 169 -39.07 1.25 -12.62
N TYR A 170 -39.48 2.29 -13.35
CA TYR A 170 -40.81 2.40 -13.97
C TYR A 170 -41.10 1.23 -14.93
N GLU A 171 -40.21 1.00 -15.91
CA GLU A 171 -40.35 -0.07 -16.90
C GLU A 171 -40.38 -1.46 -16.25
N ARG A 172 -39.61 -1.66 -15.18
CA ARG A 172 -39.62 -2.92 -14.42
C ARG A 172 -40.96 -3.16 -13.73
N LEU A 173 -41.54 -2.13 -13.12
CA LEU A 173 -42.85 -2.24 -12.48
C LEU A 173 -43.96 -2.53 -13.50
N MET A 174 -43.89 -1.92 -14.69
CA MET A 174 -44.80 -2.25 -15.79
C MET A 174 -44.69 -3.72 -16.21
N ASN A 175 -43.49 -4.29 -16.23
CA ASN A 175 -43.29 -5.69 -16.63
C ASN A 175 -43.62 -6.69 -15.52
N TYR A 176 -43.42 -6.34 -14.25
CA TYR A 176 -43.66 -7.25 -13.11
C TYR A 176 -45.10 -7.26 -12.63
N SER A 177 -45.84 -6.16 -12.79
CA SER A 177 -47.21 -6.03 -12.30
C SER A 177 -48.16 -5.57 -13.40
N GLU A 178 -49.10 -6.44 -13.74
CA GLU A 178 -50.18 -6.13 -14.70
C GLU A 178 -51.06 -4.98 -14.20
N CYS A 179 -51.31 -4.89 -12.88
CA CYS A 179 -52.10 -3.81 -12.30
C CYS A 179 -51.39 -2.46 -12.47
N TYR A 180 -50.05 -2.43 -12.39
CA TYR A 180 -49.28 -1.21 -12.62
C TYR A 180 -49.31 -0.77 -14.08
N ALA A 181 -49.12 -1.70 -15.01
CA ALA A 181 -49.12 -1.41 -16.44
C ALA A 181 -50.48 -0.90 -16.95
N ASN A 182 -51.58 -1.49 -16.48
CA ASN A 182 -52.91 -1.14 -16.96
C ASN A 182 -53.52 0.08 -16.24
N MET A 183 -53.00 0.49 -15.07
CA MET A 183 -53.60 1.52 -14.21
C MET A 183 -53.95 2.83 -14.95
N SER A 184 -52.99 3.36 -15.73
CA SER A 184 -53.16 4.61 -16.48
C SER A 184 -54.18 4.48 -17.61
N THR A 185 -54.32 3.28 -18.19
CA THR A 185 -55.26 3.00 -19.28
C THR A 185 -56.68 2.76 -18.77
N THR A 186 -56.84 2.03 -17.68
CA THR A 186 -58.14 1.70 -17.09
C THR A 186 -58.80 2.96 -16.51
N HIS A 187 -58.00 3.82 -15.87
CA HIS A 187 -58.48 5.03 -15.18
C HIS A 187 -58.09 6.33 -15.91
N ASN A 188 -57.98 6.30 -17.24
CA ASN A 188 -57.51 7.43 -18.07
C ASN A 188 -58.29 8.73 -17.81
N ASP A 189 -59.61 8.65 -17.60
CA ASP A 189 -60.45 9.82 -17.31
C ASP A 189 -60.00 10.54 -16.02
N ILE A 190 -59.57 9.78 -15.00
CA ILE A 190 -59.09 10.30 -13.72
C ILE A 190 -57.66 10.84 -13.86
N PHE A 191 -56.76 10.14 -14.56
CA PHE A 191 -55.40 10.64 -14.83
C PHE A 191 -55.43 11.96 -15.61
N ASN A 192 -56.33 12.11 -16.59
CA ASN A 192 -56.54 13.37 -17.31
C ASN A 192 -57.10 14.47 -16.40
N ALA A 193 -57.98 14.13 -15.45
CA ALA A 193 -58.48 15.09 -14.46
C ALA A 193 -57.38 15.55 -13.49
N ILE A 194 -56.49 14.66 -13.04
CA ILE A 194 -55.41 15.01 -12.09
C ILE A 194 -54.37 15.96 -12.73
N THR A 195 -54.06 15.74 -14.00
CA THR A 195 -53.03 16.51 -14.74
C THR A 195 -53.54 17.86 -15.25
N ASN A 196 -54.86 18.05 -15.37
CA ASN A 196 -55.44 19.29 -15.89
C ASN A 196 -55.34 20.46 -14.91
N LYS A 197 -54.41 21.38 -15.21
CA LYS A 197 -54.17 22.61 -14.43
C LYS A 197 -55.41 23.50 -14.25
N ALA A 198 -56.40 23.43 -15.14
CA ALA A 198 -57.64 24.21 -15.06
C ALA A 198 -58.57 23.78 -13.91
N ILE A 199 -58.27 22.66 -13.24
CA ILE A 199 -59.06 22.14 -12.12
C ILE A 199 -58.65 22.79 -10.77
N ARG A 200 -57.44 23.40 -10.69
CA ARG A 200 -56.89 23.97 -9.43
C ARG A 200 -57.13 25.47 -9.19
N GLY A 201 -57.84 26.15 -10.09
CA GLY A 201 -58.11 27.59 -9.95
C GLY A 201 -58.95 27.92 -8.71
N GLU A 202 -58.67 29.05 -8.06
CA GLU A 202 -59.37 29.47 -6.82
C GLU A 202 -60.89 29.62 -7.03
N GLU A 203 -61.29 30.15 -8.19
CA GLU A 203 -62.69 30.27 -8.59
C GLU A 203 -63.39 28.91 -8.69
N ARG A 204 -62.69 27.89 -9.22
CA ARG A 204 -63.26 26.55 -9.35
C ARG A 204 -63.34 25.84 -8.01
N ARG A 205 -62.36 26.04 -7.13
CA ARG A 205 -62.42 25.57 -5.73
C ARG A 205 -63.59 26.20 -4.99
N ALA A 206 -63.85 27.51 -5.17
CA ALA A 206 -65.01 28.17 -4.59
C ALA A 206 -66.33 27.54 -5.10
N LYS A 207 -66.44 27.29 -6.40
CA LYS A 207 -67.59 26.61 -7.03
C LYS A 207 -67.79 25.18 -6.51
N MET A 208 -66.73 24.40 -6.34
CA MET A 208 -66.77 23.06 -5.75
C MET A 208 -67.30 23.06 -4.30
N LEU A 209 -66.83 24.02 -3.48
CA LEU A 209 -67.29 24.16 -2.09
C LEU A 209 -68.79 24.47 -2.02
N VAL A 210 -69.28 25.38 -2.87
CA VAL A 210 -70.71 25.74 -2.94
C VAL A 210 -71.54 24.52 -3.38
N HIS A 211 -71.07 23.75 -4.36
CA HIS A 211 -71.76 22.57 -4.84
C HIS A 211 -71.96 21.50 -3.75
N ILE A 212 -70.94 21.27 -2.91
CA ILE A 212 -71.04 20.29 -1.82
C ILE A 212 -71.91 20.82 -0.66
N LEU A 213 -71.71 22.08 -0.25
CA LEU A 213 -72.42 22.68 0.89
C LEU A 213 -73.91 22.94 0.61
N SER A 214 -74.27 23.30 -0.63
CA SER A 214 -75.67 23.48 -1.04
C SER A 214 -76.45 22.16 -1.01
N LYS A 215 -75.81 21.05 -1.40
CA LYS A 215 -76.37 19.70 -1.34
C LYS A 215 -76.56 19.22 0.10
N GLU A 216 -75.58 19.41 0.98
CA GLU A 216 -75.68 19.03 2.40
C GLU A 216 -76.80 19.78 3.14
N LYS A 217 -77.00 21.06 2.84
CA LYS A 217 -78.03 21.89 3.46
C LYS A 217 -79.40 21.84 2.76
N GLN A 218 -79.53 21.12 1.64
CA GLN A 218 -80.72 21.10 0.78
C GLN A 218 -81.19 22.52 0.36
N ILE A 219 -80.24 23.45 0.20
CA ILE A 219 -80.51 24.84 -0.20
C ILE A 219 -80.36 24.93 -1.72
N TYR A 220 -81.32 25.58 -2.40
CA TYR A 220 -81.19 25.85 -3.83
C TYR A 220 -79.91 26.66 -4.06
N PRO A 221 -78.96 26.19 -4.89
CA PRO A 221 -77.68 26.86 -5.03
C PRO A 221 -77.91 28.28 -5.57
N PRO A 222 -77.31 29.31 -4.96
CA PRO A 222 -77.24 30.63 -5.58
C PRO A 222 -76.53 30.53 -6.95
N PRO A 223 -76.80 31.45 -7.90
CA PRO A 223 -76.23 31.37 -9.24
C PRO A 223 -74.70 31.27 -9.21
N GLU A 224 -74.13 30.30 -9.94
CA GLU A 224 -72.71 29.90 -9.91
C GLU A 224 -71.71 31.04 -10.20
N ASP A 225 -72.17 32.16 -10.77
CA ASP A 225 -71.35 33.32 -11.14
C ASP A 225 -71.04 34.27 -9.97
N GLU A 226 -71.66 34.08 -8.80
CA GLU A 226 -71.52 34.97 -7.64
C GLU A 226 -70.28 34.66 -6.77
N PHE A 227 -69.77 33.42 -6.81
CA PHE A 227 -68.67 32.96 -5.94
C PHE A 227 -67.36 32.82 -6.70
N ARG A 228 -66.48 33.81 -6.57
CA ARG A 228 -65.16 33.81 -7.22
C ARG A 228 -64.02 33.47 -6.26
N THR A 229 -64.22 33.71 -4.96
CA THR A 229 -63.21 33.45 -3.93
C THR A 229 -63.75 32.58 -2.81
N ILE A 230 -62.85 31.90 -2.10
CA ILE A 230 -63.21 31.09 -0.92
C ILE A 230 -63.79 31.98 0.20
N SER A 231 -63.38 33.25 0.26
CA SER A 231 -63.90 34.25 1.21
C SER A 231 -65.39 34.53 1.01
N ASP A 232 -65.85 34.58 -0.25
CA ASP A 232 -67.26 34.78 -0.57
C ASP A 232 -68.12 33.61 -0.06
N VAL A 233 -67.59 32.38 -0.19
CA VAL A 233 -68.25 31.16 0.31
C VAL A 233 -68.30 31.15 1.84
N LYS A 234 -67.21 31.55 2.51
CA LYS A 234 -67.14 31.67 3.98
C LYS A 234 -68.17 32.64 4.54
N HIS A 235 -68.42 33.74 3.83
CA HIS A 235 -69.39 34.75 4.24
C HIS A 235 -70.85 34.23 4.21
N VAL A 236 -71.16 33.29 3.31
CA VAL A 236 -72.53 32.77 3.12
C VAL A 236 -72.78 31.49 3.92
N TYR A 237 -71.82 30.57 3.96
CA TYR A 237 -72.01 29.24 4.56
C TYR A 237 -71.41 29.09 5.95
N GLY A 238 -70.61 30.06 6.42
CA GLY A 238 -69.94 30.05 7.73
C GLY A 238 -68.47 29.64 7.61
N GLY A 239 -67.58 30.36 8.32
CA GLY A 239 -66.14 30.19 8.21
C GLY A 239 -65.64 28.80 8.64
N ASP A 240 -66.17 28.27 9.75
CA ASP A 240 -65.70 27.02 10.35
C ASP A 240 -66.06 25.79 9.50
N GLU A 241 -67.27 25.74 8.94
CA GLU A 241 -67.72 24.65 8.08
C GLU A 241 -66.96 24.61 6.75
N VAL A 242 -66.78 25.77 6.13
CA VAL A 242 -66.00 25.90 4.89
C VAL A 242 -64.54 25.52 5.13
N GLU A 243 -63.96 25.89 6.26
CA GLU A 243 -62.59 25.52 6.60
C GLU A 243 -62.43 24.01 6.85
N ALA A 244 -63.38 23.38 7.54
CA ALA A 244 -63.40 21.94 7.73
C ALA A 244 -63.51 21.18 6.39
N LEU A 245 -64.38 21.62 5.49
CA LEU A 245 -64.55 21.01 4.17
C LEU A 245 -63.35 21.25 3.26
N THR A 246 -62.73 22.43 3.33
CA THR A 246 -61.48 22.73 2.62
C THR A 246 -60.34 21.81 3.08
N LYS A 247 -60.23 21.53 4.39
CA LYS A 247 -59.24 20.59 4.93
C LYS A 247 -59.44 19.17 4.39
N LYS A 248 -60.70 18.70 4.31
CA LYS A 248 -61.05 17.40 3.71
C LYS A 248 -60.69 17.34 2.23
N LEU A 249 -61.03 18.38 1.45
CA LEU A 249 -60.66 18.50 0.05
C LEU A 249 -59.15 18.47 -0.17
N SER A 250 -58.40 19.28 0.60
CA SER A 250 -56.93 19.31 0.48
C SER A 250 -56.29 17.98 0.83
N PHE A 251 -56.85 17.25 1.81
CA PHE A 251 -56.37 15.92 2.17
C PHE A 251 -56.55 14.92 1.02
N ILE A 252 -57.74 14.87 0.42
CA ILE A 252 -58.02 13.99 -0.73
C ILE A 252 -57.17 14.39 -1.95
N GLU A 253 -57.03 15.69 -2.23
CA GLU A 253 -56.17 16.19 -3.32
C GLU A 253 -54.72 15.77 -3.12
N GLU A 254 -54.15 15.95 -1.93
CA GLU A 254 -52.77 15.56 -1.62
C GLU A 254 -52.57 14.04 -1.74
N TYR A 255 -53.52 13.25 -1.22
CA TYR A 255 -53.47 11.79 -1.25
C TYR A 255 -53.50 11.26 -2.69
N ILE A 256 -54.41 11.77 -3.53
CA ILE A 256 -54.50 11.41 -4.96
C ILE A 256 -53.23 11.81 -5.70
N HIS A 257 -52.64 12.98 -5.40
CA HIS A 257 -51.38 13.37 -6.04
C HIS A 257 -50.21 12.48 -5.65
N GLN A 258 -50.11 12.09 -4.38
CA GLN A 258 -49.08 11.17 -3.91
C GLN A 258 -49.24 9.80 -4.56
N LEU A 259 -50.46 9.30 -4.69
CA LEU A 259 -50.76 8.07 -5.43
C LEU A 259 -50.40 8.19 -6.91
N HIS A 260 -50.86 9.23 -7.60
CA HIS A 260 -50.58 9.46 -9.03
C HIS A 260 -49.08 9.49 -9.32
N ARG A 261 -48.29 10.15 -8.45
CA ARG A 261 -46.84 10.27 -8.60
C ARG A 261 -46.12 8.91 -8.75
N ILE A 262 -46.65 7.85 -8.13
CA ILE A 262 -46.06 6.51 -8.21
C ILE A 262 -46.22 5.92 -9.62
N TYR A 263 -47.30 6.25 -10.34
CA TYR A 263 -47.65 5.70 -11.66
C TYR A 263 -47.31 6.64 -12.83
N ASP A 264 -46.87 7.85 -12.53
CA ASP A 264 -46.50 8.86 -13.51
C ASP A 264 -45.06 8.66 -14.00
N GLU A 265 -44.88 8.45 -15.30
CA GLU A 265 -43.56 8.26 -15.92
C GLU A 265 -42.64 9.46 -15.65
N ASP A 266 -43.20 10.67 -15.62
CA ASP A 266 -42.45 11.91 -15.40
C ASP A 266 -41.80 11.98 -14.01
N SER A 267 -42.26 11.16 -13.06
CA SER A 267 -41.68 11.05 -11.72
C SER A 267 -40.35 10.30 -11.69
N TYR A 268 -39.98 9.62 -12.79
CA TYR A 268 -38.79 8.79 -12.96
C TYR A 268 -37.82 9.33 -14.04
N ASN A 269 -37.86 10.64 -14.31
CA ASN A 269 -37.14 11.30 -15.42
C ASN A 269 -35.60 11.33 -15.30
N GLU A 270 -35.01 10.81 -14.22
CA GLU A 270 -33.56 10.84 -14.04
C GLU A 270 -32.87 9.76 -14.88
N ARG A 271 -32.09 10.21 -15.87
CA ARG A 271 -31.34 9.32 -16.76
C ARG A 271 -29.94 9.07 -16.22
N LEU A 272 -29.45 7.87 -16.49
CA LEU A 272 -28.05 7.52 -16.22
C LEU A 272 -27.09 8.53 -16.84
N SER A 273 -26.07 8.90 -16.06
CA SER A 273 -25.04 9.83 -16.52
C SER A 273 -24.17 9.22 -17.62
N ARG A 274 -23.82 10.02 -18.63
CA ARG A 274 -22.84 9.62 -19.67
C ARG A 274 -21.46 9.30 -19.10
N SER A 275 -21.12 9.83 -17.91
CA SER A 275 -19.85 9.54 -17.25
C SER A 275 -19.65 8.05 -16.96
N LEU A 276 -20.75 7.28 -16.85
CA LEU A 276 -20.72 5.85 -16.56
C LEU A 276 -20.13 4.99 -17.71
N GLU A 277 -20.07 5.50 -18.95
CA GLU A 277 -19.37 4.83 -20.07
C GLU A 277 -17.91 4.54 -19.74
N ARG A 278 -17.34 5.31 -18.82
CA ARG A 278 -15.99 5.08 -18.32
C ARG A 278 -15.82 3.71 -17.68
N MET A 279 -16.86 3.13 -17.09
CA MET A 279 -16.80 1.79 -16.51
C MET A 279 -16.37 0.73 -17.54
N SER A 280 -16.81 0.82 -18.80
CA SER A 280 -16.41 -0.12 -19.85
C SER A 280 -14.92 -0.02 -20.14
N ARG A 281 -14.35 1.19 -20.08
CA ARG A 281 -12.90 1.39 -20.22
C ARG A 281 -12.14 0.74 -19.07
N ILE A 282 -12.69 0.74 -17.86
CA ILE A 282 -12.09 0.13 -16.68
C ILE A 282 -12.10 -1.40 -16.78
N LEU A 283 -13.23 -1.97 -17.20
CA LEU A 283 -13.33 -3.40 -17.48
C LEU A 283 -12.37 -3.80 -18.60
N HIS A 284 -12.30 -3.02 -19.68
CA HIS A 284 -11.36 -3.27 -20.77
C HIS A 284 -9.89 -3.21 -20.35
N LEU A 285 -9.50 -2.24 -19.52
CA LEU A 285 -8.14 -2.18 -18.96
C LEU A 285 -7.83 -3.40 -18.07
N THR A 286 -8.85 -3.96 -17.42
CA THR A 286 -8.75 -5.16 -16.61
C THR A 286 -8.59 -6.41 -17.50
N ASP A 287 -9.32 -6.47 -18.62
CA ASP A 287 -9.15 -7.53 -19.63
C ASP A 287 -7.75 -7.50 -20.25
N GLN A 288 -7.24 -6.33 -20.61
CA GLN A 288 -5.88 -6.17 -21.14
C GLN A 288 -4.81 -6.67 -20.17
N TYR A 289 -5.03 -6.49 -18.86
CA TYR A 289 -4.15 -7.03 -17.84
C TYR A 289 -4.25 -8.56 -17.73
N ASP A 290 -5.47 -9.12 -17.74
CA ASP A 290 -5.68 -10.58 -17.70
C ASP A 290 -5.09 -11.29 -18.94
N GLU A 291 -5.14 -10.63 -20.11
CA GLU A 291 -4.55 -11.09 -21.38
C GLU A 291 -3.02 -10.94 -21.43
N GLY A 292 -2.40 -10.33 -20.40
CA GLY A 292 -0.96 -10.08 -20.34
C GLY A 292 -0.46 -8.95 -21.24
N LYS A 293 -1.35 -8.21 -21.90
CA LYS A 293 -1.00 -7.07 -22.78
C LYS A 293 -0.56 -5.84 -22.01
N LEU A 294 -0.95 -5.73 -20.74
CA LEU A 294 -0.63 -4.59 -19.89
C LEU A 294 0.22 -5.03 -18.70
N GLN A 295 1.39 -4.42 -18.56
CA GLN A 295 2.26 -4.67 -17.41
C GLN A 295 1.55 -4.32 -16.09
N ARG A 296 1.84 -5.11 -15.05
CA ARG A 296 1.15 -5.02 -13.75
C ARG A 296 1.31 -3.66 -13.06
N LYS A 297 2.50 -3.07 -13.09
CA LYS A 297 2.77 -1.73 -12.54
C LYS A 297 1.96 -0.67 -13.30
N ALA A 298 2.04 -0.67 -14.63
CA ALA A 298 1.30 0.27 -15.46
C ALA A 298 -0.22 0.15 -15.27
N TRP A 299 -0.75 -1.07 -15.13
CA TRP A 299 -2.14 -1.29 -14.78
C TRP A 299 -2.49 -0.71 -13.40
N ALA A 300 -1.71 -1.04 -12.37
CA ALA A 300 -1.91 -0.55 -11.01
C ALA A 300 -1.88 0.98 -10.92
N GLU A 301 -0.92 1.64 -11.56
CA GLU A 301 -0.81 3.10 -11.61
C GLU A 301 -1.99 3.75 -12.35
N LYS A 302 -2.37 3.21 -13.51
CA LYS A 302 -3.56 3.68 -14.26
C LYS A 302 -4.82 3.57 -13.40
N MET A 303 -4.97 2.47 -12.67
CA MET A 303 -6.12 2.23 -11.79
C MET A 303 -6.11 3.08 -10.52
N GLN A 304 -4.93 3.50 -10.03
CA GLN A 304 -4.78 4.42 -8.90
C GLN A 304 -4.76 5.90 -9.30
N ALA A 305 -4.89 6.21 -10.59
CA ALA A 305 -4.92 7.59 -11.06
C ALA A 305 -6.03 8.40 -10.36
N ARG A 306 -5.78 9.69 -10.11
CA ARG A 306 -6.75 10.60 -9.47
C ARG A 306 -8.12 10.56 -10.16
N ASN A 307 -8.12 10.57 -11.49
CA ASN A 307 -9.35 10.55 -12.27
C ASN A 307 -10.15 9.25 -12.06
N MET A 308 -9.50 8.12 -11.78
CA MET A 308 -10.16 6.84 -11.54
C MET A 308 -10.78 6.79 -10.15
N ARG A 309 -10.05 7.26 -9.13
CA ARG A 309 -10.57 7.38 -7.77
C ARG A 309 -11.79 8.30 -7.72
N HIS A 310 -11.69 9.48 -8.33
CA HIS A 310 -12.80 10.44 -8.43
C HIS A 310 -14.04 9.81 -9.08
N PHE A 311 -13.86 9.11 -10.21
CA PHE A 311 -14.96 8.45 -10.89
C PHE A 311 -15.72 7.50 -9.97
N PHE A 312 -15.03 6.67 -9.20
CA PHE A 312 -15.70 5.72 -8.33
C PHE A 312 -16.23 6.32 -7.04
N GLU A 313 -15.65 7.40 -6.53
CA GLU A 313 -16.07 8.02 -5.25
C GLU A 313 -17.23 8.98 -5.43
N GLU A 314 -17.31 9.66 -6.57
CA GLU A 314 -18.31 10.70 -6.85
C GLU A 314 -19.18 10.28 -8.04
N ASP A 315 -18.63 10.32 -9.26
CA ASP A 315 -19.40 10.20 -10.52
C ASP A 315 -20.24 8.92 -10.59
N PHE A 316 -19.70 7.80 -10.10
CA PHE A 316 -20.34 6.50 -10.12
C PHE A 316 -21.48 6.41 -9.10
N TYR A 317 -21.32 6.98 -7.90
CA TYR A 317 -22.38 7.00 -6.90
C TYR A 317 -23.49 7.97 -7.30
N GLU A 318 -23.12 9.18 -7.73
CA GLU A 318 -24.09 10.19 -8.15
C GLU A 318 -24.86 9.78 -9.41
N GLY A 319 -24.14 9.25 -10.41
CA GLY A 319 -24.71 8.95 -11.72
C GLY A 319 -25.46 7.62 -11.82
N TRP A 320 -25.33 6.72 -10.85
CA TRP A 320 -25.94 5.38 -10.90
C TRP A 320 -26.67 5.02 -9.60
N TYR A 321 -25.97 5.02 -8.46
CA TYR A 321 -26.57 4.60 -7.18
C TYR A 321 -27.66 5.56 -6.69
N ASN A 322 -27.39 6.87 -6.69
CA ASN A 322 -28.31 7.88 -6.18
C ASN A 322 -29.59 7.95 -7.01
N ILE A 323 -29.51 7.79 -8.33
CA ILE A 323 -30.68 7.77 -9.23
C ILE A 323 -31.59 6.60 -8.87
N ILE A 324 -31.04 5.37 -8.84
CA ILE A 324 -31.84 4.16 -8.60
C ILE A 324 -32.43 4.15 -7.18
N THR A 325 -31.66 4.59 -6.18
CA THR A 325 -32.16 4.69 -4.80
C THR A 325 -33.17 5.79 -4.62
N LYS A 326 -33.05 6.91 -5.34
CA LYS A 326 -34.09 7.95 -5.34
C LYS A 326 -35.40 7.39 -5.87
N ASP A 327 -35.40 6.67 -6.97
CA ASP A 327 -36.62 6.08 -7.52
C ASP A 327 -37.23 5.03 -6.58
N LEU A 328 -36.43 4.10 -6.07
CA LEU A 328 -36.93 3.00 -5.24
C LEU A 328 -37.29 3.41 -3.82
N ASP A 329 -36.39 4.11 -3.12
CA ASP A 329 -36.55 4.39 -1.69
C ASP A 329 -37.29 5.73 -1.46
N ILE A 330 -37.09 6.75 -2.30
CA ILE A 330 -37.69 8.08 -2.12
C ILE A 330 -39.00 8.21 -2.89
N THR A 331 -39.00 7.95 -4.20
CA THR A 331 -40.19 8.13 -5.03
C THR A 331 -41.25 7.08 -4.71
N ILE A 332 -40.86 5.80 -4.58
CA ILE A 332 -41.82 4.73 -4.25
C ILE A 332 -41.89 4.51 -2.74
N GLY A 333 -40.80 4.05 -2.12
CA GLY A 333 -40.79 3.56 -0.74
C GLY A 333 -41.34 4.56 0.28
N LYS A 334 -40.79 5.79 0.29
CA LYS A 334 -41.26 6.86 1.19
C LYS A 334 -42.70 7.27 0.88
N THR A 335 -43.08 7.33 -0.38
CA THR A 335 -44.43 7.77 -0.78
C THR A 335 -45.47 6.74 -0.38
N ILE A 336 -45.19 5.45 -0.53
CA ILE A 336 -46.03 4.35 -0.01
C ILE A 336 -46.13 4.42 1.51
N ALA A 337 -45.02 4.63 2.22
CA ALA A 337 -45.04 4.73 3.68
C ALA A 337 -45.91 5.91 4.17
N ASP A 338 -45.75 7.08 3.55
CA ASP A 338 -46.55 8.28 3.86
C ASP A 338 -48.05 8.06 3.54
N LEU A 339 -48.38 7.31 2.48
CA LEU A 339 -49.75 6.94 2.12
C LEU A 339 -50.35 5.89 3.06
N GLU A 340 -49.55 4.95 3.56
CA GLU A 340 -49.96 3.90 4.50
C GLU A 340 -50.35 4.52 5.85
N GLU A 341 -49.58 5.49 6.33
CA GLU A 341 -49.89 6.25 7.56
C GLU A 341 -51.24 6.96 7.47
N LYS A 342 -51.58 7.50 6.30
CA LYS A 342 -52.82 8.26 6.05
C LYS A 342 -54.01 7.37 5.64
N LEU A 343 -53.80 6.07 5.44
CA LEU A 343 -54.81 5.15 4.88
C LEU A 343 -56.06 5.03 5.76
N GLU A 344 -55.91 4.94 7.08
CA GLU A 344 -57.06 4.84 8.00
C GLU A 344 -57.91 6.12 7.99
N ALA A 345 -57.27 7.28 7.89
CA ALA A 345 -57.96 8.56 7.79
C ALA A 345 -58.76 8.65 6.48
N LEU A 346 -58.18 8.19 5.37
CA LEU A 346 -58.89 8.11 4.09
C LEU A 346 -60.09 7.16 4.16
N ARG A 347 -59.92 5.94 4.70
CA ARG A 347 -61.02 4.96 4.85
C ARG A 347 -62.16 5.52 5.70
N ASN A 348 -61.85 6.23 6.78
CA ASN A 348 -62.86 6.86 7.61
C ASN A 348 -63.62 7.96 6.85
N LEU A 349 -62.92 8.75 6.03
CA LEU A 349 -63.54 9.79 5.20
C LEU A 349 -64.41 9.21 4.06
N THR A 350 -64.06 8.05 3.49
CA THR A 350 -64.84 7.45 2.40
C THR A 350 -66.03 6.62 2.89
N ILE A 351 -65.94 6.01 4.09
CA ILE A 351 -67.01 5.16 4.65
C ILE A 351 -68.02 5.95 5.48
N ASN A 352 -67.56 6.85 6.36
CA ASN A 352 -68.44 7.54 7.32
C ASN A 352 -68.88 8.93 6.84
N ASP A 353 -68.06 9.57 6.01
CA ASP A 353 -68.31 10.92 5.49
C ASP A 353 -68.61 10.86 3.98
N ASN A 354 -68.98 12.01 3.40
CA ASN A 354 -69.21 12.19 1.95
C ASN A 354 -67.91 12.16 1.11
N GLY A 355 -66.86 11.44 1.53
CA GLY A 355 -65.53 11.46 0.90
C GLY A 355 -65.50 11.04 -0.57
N LEU A 356 -66.34 10.07 -0.97
CA LEU A 356 -66.48 9.66 -2.36
C LEU A 356 -67.16 10.73 -3.22
N GLU A 357 -68.11 11.48 -2.65
CA GLU A 357 -68.73 12.62 -3.34
C GLU A 357 -67.74 13.79 -3.45
N ILE A 358 -66.96 14.04 -2.39
CA ILE A 358 -65.91 15.07 -2.39
C ILE A 358 -64.85 14.77 -3.46
N GLY A 359 -64.40 13.52 -3.58
CA GLY A 359 -63.45 13.11 -4.62
C GLY A 359 -64.02 13.19 -6.04
N ALA A 360 -65.29 12.84 -6.23
CA ALA A 360 -65.97 13.00 -7.51
C ALA A 360 -66.09 14.48 -7.92
N VAL A 361 -66.43 15.37 -6.97
CA VAL A 361 -66.48 16.82 -7.22
C VAL A 361 -65.09 17.38 -7.49
N LEU A 362 -64.06 16.90 -6.80
CA LEU A 362 -62.68 17.34 -7.00
C LEU A 362 -62.18 17.03 -8.42
N LEU A 363 -62.46 15.83 -8.93
CA LEU A 363 -61.96 15.37 -10.24
C LEU A 363 -62.87 15.77 -11.41
N PHE A 364 -64.19 15.64 -11.25
CA PHE A 364 -65.16 15.79 -12.34
C PHE A 364 -66.02 17.05 -12.22
N GLY A 365 -66.03 17.71 -11.05
CA GLY A 365 -66.80 18.94 -10.82
C GLY A 365 -68.28 18.72 -10.52
N ASP A 366 -68.73 17.48 -10.36
CA ASP A 366 -70.13 17.17 -10.04
C ASP A 366 -70.26 16.05 -8.98
N THR A 367 -71.50 15.79 -8.56
CA THR A 367 -71.85 14.74 -7.59
C THR A 367 -72.66 13.62 -8.23
N GLN A 368 -72.48 13.38 -9.54
CA GLN A 368 -73.21 12.32 -10.22
C GLN A 368 -72.83 10.94 -9.65
N SER A 369 -73.83 10.08 -9.44
CA SER A 369 -73.61 8.74 -8.88
C SER A 369 -72.65 7.90 -9.73
N ASN A 370 -72.54 8.17 -11.04
CA ASN A 370 -71.58 7.51 -11.92
C ASN A 370 -70.13 7.91 -11.61
N HIS A 371 -69.87 9.21 -11.43
CA HIS A 371 -68.51 9.71 -11.14
C HIS A 371 -68.02 9.31 -9.75
N SER A 372 -68.92 9.22 -8.76
CA SER A 372 -68.56 8.66 -7.44
C SER A 372 -68.22 7.17 -7.49
N LYS A 373 -68.86 6.39 -8.37
CA LYS A 373 -68.50 4.98 -8.58
C LYS A 373 -67.16 4.84 -9.28
N LEU A 374 -66.92 5.61 -10.34
CA LEU A 374 -65.62 5.63 -11.04
C LEU A 374 -64.48 6.00 -10.08
N PHE A 375 -64.70 7.00 -9.20
CA PHE A 375 -63.71 7.37 -8.21
C PHE A 375 -63.49 6.27 -7.15
N ASN A 376 -64.54 5.57 -6.74
CA ASN A 376 -64.41 4.45 -5.80
C ASN A 376 -63.65 3.26 -6.42
N GLU A 377 -64.00 2.87 -7.65
CA GLU A 377 -63.31 1.82 -8.40
C GLU A 377 -61.82 2.15 -8.57
N PHE A 378 -61.50 3.40 -8.91
CA PHE A 378 -60.12 3.88 -8.97
C PHE A 378 -59.37 3.77 -7.64
N LEU A 379 -59.98 4.22 -6.54
CA LEU A 379 -59.34 4.12 -5.23
C LEU A 379 -59.13 2.65 -4.83
N ASP A 380 -60.11 1.78 -5.03
CA ASP A 380 -59.99 0.37 -4.68
C ASP A 380 -58.87 -0.31 -5.49
N ASP A 381 -58.86 -0.16 -6.82
CA ASP A 381 -57.85 -0.73 -7.72
C ASP A 381 -56.44 -0.21 -7.39
N MET A 382 -56.31 1.10 -7.18
CA MET A 382 -55.02 1.73 -6.95
C MET A 382 -54.47 1.41 -5.56
N LEU A 383 -55.31 1.38 -4.52
CA LEU A 383 -54.90 1.01 -3.17
C LEU A 383 -54.49 -0.47 -3.10
N GLU A 384 -55.23 -1.36 -3.75
CA GLU A 384 -54.88 -2.79 -3.82
C GLU A 384 -53.54 -2.99 -4.55
N CYS A 385 -53.38 -2.35 -5.72
CA CYS A 385 -52.15 -2.45 -6.50
C CYS A 385 -50.93 -1.83 -5.79
N THR A 386 -51.08 -0.64 -5.20
CA THR A 386 -49.97 0.07 -4.53
C THR A 386 -49.46 -0.66 -3.30
N PHE A 387 -50.35 -1.05 -2.39
CA PHE A 387 -49.98 -1.68 -1.13
C PHE A 387 -49.74 -3.19 -1.26
N GLY A 388 -50.23 -3.81 -2.33
CA GLY A 388 -49.93 -5.19 -2.71
C GLY A 388 -48.68 -5.28 -3.59
N ASP A 389 -48.90 -5.40 -4.90
CA ASP A 389 -47.85 -5.73 -5.87
C ASP A 389 -46.73 -4.69 -5.93
N VAL A 390 -47.05 -3.40 -6.01
CA VAL A 390 -46.04 -2.35 -6.18
C VAL A 390 -45.13 -2.27 -4.95
N LYS A 391 -45.69 -2.31 -3.74
CA LYS A 391 -44.91 -2.34 -2.48
C LYS A 391 -44.00 -3.56 -2.41
N ASN A 392 -44.52 -4.75 -2.73
CA ASN A 392 -43.74 -5.98 -2.64
C ASN A 392 -42.62 -6.04 -3.69
N HIS A 393 -42.94 -5.75 -4.96
CA HIS A 393 -41.94 -5.75 -6.04
C HIS A 393 -40.89 -4.65 -5.87
N SER A 394 -41.28 -3.44 -5.46
CA SER A 394 -40.30 -2.36 -5.21
C SER A 394 -39.37 -2.68 -4.04
N ALA A 395 -39.88 -3.31 -2.96
CA ALA A 395 -39.06 -3.75 -1.84
C ALA A 395 -38.08 -4.87 -2.24
N GLU A 396 -38.53 -5.84 -3.05
CA GLU A 396 -37.67 -6.91 -3.58
C GLU A 396 -36.60 -6.36 -4.53
N MET A 397 -36.97 -5.41 -5.41
CA MET A 397 -36.06 -4.72 -6.31
C MET A 397 -35.00 -3.94 -5.52
N SER A 398 -35.40 -3.14 -4.52
CA SER A 398 -34.48 -2.39 -3.65
C SER A 398 -33.52 -3.32 -2.92
N LYS A 399 -34.00 -4.44 -2.38
CA LYS A 399 -33.15 -5.44 -1.72
C LYS A 399 -32.15 -6.08 -2.68
N THR A 400 -32.60 -6.46 -3.88
CA THR A 400 -31.75 -7.09 -4.88
C THR A 400 -30.67 -6.13 -5.38
N PHE A 401 -31.05 -4.89 -5.70
CA PHE A 401 -30.12 -3.85 -6.12
C PHE A 401 -29.07 -3.56 -5.04
N LYS A 402 -29.49 -3.31 -3.79
CA LYS A 402 -28.57 -3.04 -2.66
C LYS A 402 -27.59 -4.18 -2.43
N LYS A 403 -28.03 -5.43 -2.57
CA LYS A 403 -27.17 -6.61 -2.43
C LYS A 403 -26.09 -6.64 -3.52
N VAL A 404 -26.50 -6.54 -4.78
CA VAL A 404 -25.56 -6.60 -5.91
C VAL A 404 -24.58 -5.42 -5.87
N MET A 405 -25.06 -4.22 -5.52
CA MET A 405 -24.21 -3.04 -5.33
C MET A 405 -23.20 -3.25 -4.20
N HIS A 406 -23.62 -3.75 -3.04
CA HIS A 406 -22.71 -4.01 -1.93
C HIS A 406 -21.62 -5.03 -2.29
N ASP A 407 -21.98 -6.09 -3.01
CA ASP A 407 -21.04 -7.12 -3.46
C ASP A 407 -20.00 -6.54 -4.44
N PHE A 408 -20.44 -5.68 -5.36
CA PHE A 408 -19.56 -4.95 -6.27
C PHE A 408 -18.65 -3.95 -5.52
N GLN A 409 -19.21 -3.13 -4.65
CA GLN A 409 -18.47 -2.14 -3.85
C GLN A 409 -17.42 -2.82 -2.95
N SER A 410 -17.73 -3.99 -2.39
CA SER A 410 -16.81 -4.79 -1.61
C SER A 410 -15.63 -5.27 -2.45
N ALA A 411 -15.91 -5.88 -3.61
CA ALA A 411 -14.87 -6.35 -4.54
C ALA A 411 -13.97 -5.19 -5.00
N TYR A 412 -14.58 -4.06 -5.36
CA TYR A 412 -13.88 -2.83 -5.74
C TYR A 412 -12.98 -2.31 -4.61
N THR A 413 -13.51 -2.16 -3.40
CA THR A 413 -12.77 -1.60 -2.27
C THR A 413 -11.57 -2.45 -1.91
N ILE A 414 -11.72 -3.78 -1.92
CA ILE A 414 -10.61 -4.69 -1.62
C ILE A 414 -9.54 -4.59 -2.71
N LEU A 415 -9.92 -4.62 -3.98
CA LEU A 415 -8.96 -4.57 -5.09
C LEU A 415 -8.27 -3.21 -5.19
N PHE A 416 -9.04 -2.12 -5.29
CA PHE A 416 -8.53 -0.80 -5.62
C PHE A 416 -8.10 0.02 -4.41
N LYS A 417 -8.73 -0.12 -3.23
CA LYS A 417 -8.36 0.69 -2.05
C LYS A 417 -7.36 0.00 -1.12
N LYS A 418 -7.26 -1.33 -1.16
CA LYS A 418 -6.36 -2.07 -0.25
C LYS A 418 -5.19 -2.70 -1.00
N GLU A 419 -5.48 -3.55 -1.97
CA GLU A 419 -4.48 -4.41 -2.58
C GLU A 419 -3.58 -3.67 -3.57
N LEU A 420 -4.14 -2.79 -4.40
CA LEU A 420 -3.34 -1.99 -5.33
C LEU A 420 -2.35 -1.02 -4.65
N PRO A 421 -2.73 -0.25 -3.62
CA PRO A 421 -1.78 0.58 -2.89
C PRO A 421 -0.69 -0.23 -2.19
N ASP A 422 -1.05 -1.33 -1.52
CA ASP A 422 -0.09 -2.24 -0.85
C ASP A 422 0.89 -2.85 -1.86
N TYR A 423 0.40 -3.21 -3.04
CA TYR A 423 1.24 -3.66 -4.14
C TYR A 423 2.20 -2.55 -4.60
N LEU A 424 1.73 -1.34 -4.88
CA LEU A 424 2.58 -0.25 -5.37
C LEU A 424 3.65 0.16 -4.36
N GLU A 425 3.35 0.13 -3.06
CA GLU A 425 4.32 0.41 -1.99
C GLU A 425 5.42 -0.66 -1.91
N ASN A 426 5.06 -1.93 -2.16
CA ASN A 426 5.95 -3.08 -2.02
C ASN A 426 6.49 -3.65 -3.36
N PHE A 427 6.19 -3.01 -4.50
CA PHE A 427 6.54 -3.50 -5.83
C PHE A 427 8.01 -3.27 -6.17
N GLU A 428 8.51 -2.05 -5.97
CA GLU A 428 9.94 -1.77 -6.09
C GLU A 428 10.64 -2.21 -4.80
N PHE A 429 11.94 -2.55 -4.88
CA PHE A 429 12.80 -2.52 -3.70
C PHE A 429 12.77 -1.08 -3.18
N GLY A 430 11.74 -0.73 -2.41
CA GLY A 430 11.53 0.63 -1.97
C GLY A 430 12.77 1.10 -1.22
N GLY A 431 13.04 2.40 -1.23
CA GLY A 431 14.20 2.96 -0.52
C GLY A 431 14.28 2.49 0.93
N LYS A 432 13.13 2.17 1.55
CA LYS A 432 13.05 1.53 2.87
C LYS A 432 13.66 0.11 2.89
N PHE A 433 13.29 -0.77 1.97
CA PHE A 433 13.84 -2.13 1.89
C PHE A 433 15.34 -2.11 1.59
N ILE A 434 15.78 -1.24 0.66
CA ILE A 434 17.21 -1.10 0.32
C ILE A 434 17.99 -0.63 1.55
N LYS A 435 17.48 0.41 2.24
CA LYS A 435 18.09 0.98 3.44
C LYS A 435 18.16 0.01 4.62
N GLU A 436 17.13 -0.81 4.81
CA GLU A 436 17.05 -1.75 5.95
C GLU A 436 17.86 -3.04 5.72
N ASN A 437 18.11 -3.44 4.47
CA ASN A 437 18.70 -4.75 4.16
C ASN A 437 20.09 -4.71 3.49
N PHE A 438 20.50 -3.59 2.90
CA PHE A 438 21.78 -3.49 2.19
C PHE A 438 22.70 -2.43 2.79
N ALA A 439 23.98 -2.78 2.91
CA ALA A 439 25.04 -1.89 3.39
C ALA A 439 26.27 -1.99 2.47
N GLN A 440 26.86 -0.86 2.11
CA GLN A 440 28.12 -0.80 1.38
C GLN A 440 29.23 -0.39 2.34
N VAL A 441 30.28 -1.20 2.42
CA VAL A 441 31.47 -0.90 3.22
C VAL A 441 32.62 -0.62 2.27
N ASN A 442 33.05 0.65 2.24
CA ASN A 442 34.22 1.05 1.46
C ASN A 442 35.40 1.21 2.42
N VAL A 443 36.43 0.38 2.24
CA VAL A 443 37.67 0.45 3.04
C VAL A 443 38.73 1.13 2.20
N PHE A 444 39.26 2.23 2.71
CA PHE A 444 40.34 2.97 2.05
C PHE A 444 41.42 3.40 3.05
N LEU A 445 42.63 3.56 2.54
CA LEU A 445 43.77 4.08 3.30
C LEU A 445 43.61 5.60 3.45
N HIS A 446 43.69 6.10 4.69
CA HIS A 446 43.47 7.52 4.96
C HIS A 446 44.57 8.41 4.37
N LYS A 447 45.82 7.92 4.35
CA LYS A 447 47.01 8.55 3.75
C LYS A 447 47.95 7.46 3.22
N MET A 448 48.81 7.77 2.24
CA MET A 448 49.95 6.91 1.87
C MET A 448 51.07 6.98 2.94
N ASN A 449 50.71 6.83 4.21
CA ASN A 449 51.67 6.79 5.30
C ASN A 449 51.71 5.36 5.82
N VAL A 450 52.85 4.73 5.60
CA VAL A 450 53.15 3.38 6.06
C VAL A 450 53.87 3.53 7.39
N GLU A 451 53.29 3.05 8.48
CA GLU A 451 53.97 3.03 9.78
C GLU A 451 54.80 1.74 9.88
N HIS A 452 56.11 1.91 10.01
CA HIS A 452 57.06 0.79 10.04
C HIS A 452 57.58 0.60 11.47
N TRP A 453 57.18 -0.48 12.11
CA TRP A 453 57.67 -0.87 13.42
C TRP A 453 58.79 -1.89 13.25
N ARG A 454 60.01 -1.49 13.59
CA ARG A 454 61.20 -2.34 13.52
C ARG A 454 61.85 -2.48 14.89
N GLN A 455 62.10 -3.72 15.29
CA GLN A 455 62.83 -4.00 16.52
C GLN A 455 64.31 -4.22 16.19
N ASP A 456 65.12 -3.18 16.39
CA ASP A 456 66.57 -3.26 16.18
C ASP A 456 67.28 -3.68 17.48
N ALA A 457 68.28 -4.57 17.34
CA ALA A 457 69.11 -4.99 18.46
C ALA A 457 69.84 -3.78 19.05
N THR A 458 69.61 -3.50 20.34
CA THR A 458 70.19 -2.34 21.03
C THR A 458 71.72 -2.44 21.16
N TYR A 459 72.28 -3.64 21.00
CA TYR A 459 73.71 -3.89 21.12
C TYR A 459 74.19 -4.97 20.13
N SER A 460 75.20 -4.65 19.31
CA SER A 460 75.77 -5.57 18.32
C SER A 460 77.13 -6.11 18.78
N ILE A 461 77.57 -7.25 18.23
CA ILE A 461 78.90 -7.79 18.51
C ILE A 461 80.02 -6.79 18.13
N TRP A 462 79.76 -5.96 17.11
CA TRP A 462 80.69 -4.92 16.67
C TRP A 462 80.79 -3.79 17.70
N SER A 463 79.66 -3.39 18.29
CA SER A 463 79.61 -2.44 19.40
C SER A 463 80.41 -2.96 20.60
N LEU A 464 80.28 -4.26 20.92
CA LEU A 464 81.08 -4.92 21.96
C LEU A 464 82.59 -4.81 21.69
N PHE A 465 83.04 -5.14 20.48
CA PHE A 465 84.46 -5.05 20.14
C PHE A 465 84.98 -3.61 20.17
N CYS A 466 84.17 -2.63 19.77
CA CYS A 466 84.51 -1.22 19.87
C CYS A 466 84.64 -0.76 21.33
N ASP A 467 83.73 -1.16 22.21
CA ASP A 467 83.79 -0.78 23.63
C ASP A 467 84.98 -1.45 24.34
N VAL A 468 85.23 -2.74 24.07
CA VAL A 468 86.39 -3.47 24.62
C VAL A 468 87.69 -2.91 24.07
N GLY A 469 87.77 -2.65 22.76
CA GLY A 469 88.94 -2.04 22.13
C GLY A 469 89.18 -0.62 22.64
N GLY A 470 88.12 0.16 22.85
CA GLY A 470 88.18 1.50 23.44
C GLY A 470 88.71 1.46 24.87
N ALA A 471 88.20 0.55 25.71
CA ALA A 471 88.67 0.37 27.08
C ALA A 471 90.14 -0.11 27.14
N LEU A 472 90.53 -1.09 26.32
CA LEU A 472 91.91 -1.58 26.24
C LEU A 472 92.88 -0.49 25.74
N GLY A 473 92.46 0.28 24.73
CA GLY A 473 93.22 1.41 24.23
C GLY A 473 93.36 2.54 25.26
N LEU A 474 92.31 2.83 26.03
CA LEU A 474 92.31 3.87 27.07
C LEU A 474 93.17 3.49 28.27
N PHE A 475 93.03 2.26 28.79
CA PHE A 475 93.67 1.85 30.04
C PHE A 475 95.10 1.32 29.86
N LEU A 476 95.37 0.59 28.78
CA LEU A 476 96.67 -0.07 28.57
C LEU A 476 97.48 0.57 27.43
N GLY A 477 96.86 1.39 26.58
CA GLY A 477 97.47 1.81 25.31
C GLY A 477 97.68 0.63 24.34
N ALA A 478 97.04 -0.51 24.62
CA ALA A 478 97.21 -1.75 23.89
C ALA A 478 96.26 -1.79 22.69
N SER A 479 96.78 -2.20 21.54
CA SER A 479 96.00 -2.46 20.33
C SER A 479 95.98 -3.96 20.02
N LEU A 480 95.14 -4.39 19.08
CA LEU A 480 95.13 -5.77 18.59
C LEU A 480 96.54 -6.24 18.18
N LEU A 481 97.34 -5.32 17.62
CA LEU A 481 98.73 -5.57 17.23
C LEU A 481 99.63 -5.90 18.43
N THR A 482 99.46 -5.20 19.56
CA THR A 482 100.22 -5.49 20.78
C THR A 482 99.88 -6.87 21.38
N ILE A 483 98.64 -7.33 21.23
CA ILE A 483 98.23 -8.68 21.65
C ILE A 483 98.88 -9.73 20.74
N ILE A 484 98.90 -9.50 19.43
CA ILE A 484 99.55 -10.39 18.46
C ILE A 484 101.06 -10.47 18.72
N GLU A 485 101.72 -9.33 19.01
CA GLU A 485 103.14 -9.31 19.41
C GLU A 485 103.38 -10.10 20.69
N LEU A 486 102.51 -9.98 21.69
CA LEU A 486 102.65 -10.74 22.93
C LEU A 486 102.48 -12.25 22.69
N ILE A 487 101.52 -12.66 21.85
CA ILE A 487 101.36 -14.06 21.43
C ILE A 487 102.61 -14.55 20.69
N TYR A 488 103.13 -13.74 19.76
CA TYR A 488 104.35 -14.06 19.02
C TYR A 488 105.56 -14.23 19.97
N LEU A 489 105.72 -13.33 20.94
CA LEU A 489 106.77 -13.36 21.94
C LEU A 489 106.61 -14.57 22.88
N CYS A 490 105.38 -14.91 23.28
CA CYS A 490 105.07 -16.13 24.04
C CYS A 490 105.35 -17.41 23.24
N CYS A 491 105.00 -17.47 21.96
CA CYS A 491 105.34 -18.62 21.10
C CYS A 491 106.85 -18.75 20.91
N GLN A 492 107.57 -17.64 20.75
CA GLN A 492 109.00 -17.64 20.49
C GLN A 492 109.86 -17.87 21.75
N TYR A 493 109.42 -17.41 22.93
CA TYR A 493 110.19 -17.49 24.17
C TYR A 493 109.59 -18.40 25.26
N GLY A 494 108.35 -18.89 25.09
CA GLY A 494 107.61 -19.67 26.09
C GLY A 494 107.41 -21.16 25.79
N VAL A 495 107.90 -21.69 24.65
CA VAL A 495 107.72 -23.11 24.28
C VAL A 495 109.04 -23.86 24.04
N THR A 496 110.18 -23.33 24.50
CA THR A 496 111.45 -24.09 24.49
C THR A 496 112.00 -24.33 25.90
N HIS A 497 111.19 -24.99 26.74
CA HIS A 497 111.61 -25.92 27.80
C HIS A 497 110.34 -26.67 28.27
N ASN A 498 110.02 -27.90 27.87
CA ASN A 498 110.80 -29.11 28.02
C ASN A 498 110.24 -30.23 27.10
N LYS A 499 111.13 -31.11 26.68
CA LYS A 499 110.92 -32.41 26.00
C LYS A 499 109.62 -33.11 26.42
N TRP A 500 108.75 -33.43 25.47
CA TRP A 500 107.98 -34.68 25.40
C TRP A 500 107.26 -34.68 24.04
N TRP A 501 107.94 -35.20 23.02
CA TRP A 501 107.41 -36.13 22.01
C TRP A 501 108.44 -36.27 20.90
N SER A 502 109.27 -37.31 21.04
CA SER A 502 109.87 -38.00 19.90
C SER A 502 109.25 -39.38 19.86
N ILE A 503 108.82 -39.74 18.65
CA ILE A 503 108.38 -41.00 18.03
C ILE A 503 107.15 -40.57 17.20
N GLY A 504 107.33 -40.09 15.97
CA GLY A 504 107.60 -40.93 14.80
C GLY A 504 106.25 -41.46 14.30
N HIS A 505 105.78 -41.27 13.07
CA HIS A 505 106.47 -41.30 11.79
C HIS A 505 105.39 -40.89 10.75
N SER A 506 105.69 -39.93 9.86
CA SER A 506 105.94 -40.13 8.43
C SER A 506 104.76 -40.49 7.53
N TRP A 507 104.68 -40.00 6.31
CA TRP A 507 105.47 -39.01 5.56
C TRP A 507 104.56 -38.51 4.45
#